data_AF-A0A9P6JS41-F1
#
_entry.id   AF-A0A9P6JS41-F1
#
_cell.length_a   1.000
_cell.length_b   1.000
_cell.length_c   1.000
_cell.angle_alpha   90.00
_cell.angle_beta   90.00
_cell.angle_gamma   90.00
#
_symmetry.space_group_name_H-M   'P 1'
#
loop_
_entity.id
_entity.type
_entity.pdbx_description
1 polymer ?
#
loop_
_entity_poly.entity_id
_entity_poly.type
_entity_poly.pdbx_seq_one_letter_code
_entity_poly.pdbx_strand_id
1 'polypeptide(L)'
;MGRSTFLTYVSFFTALTYVSALNVPFERRAPRGVYAASPLSPSRYSLSASTDSEKVGNVNDMRYTTNITVNGKSVTVALDTGSTDLWVNPPGGIGPFNDTKIPVTLAYGDGSYGAKGTIGVGPATLGTYTVEKQAFLDVTQSTIKGLDDIGVYGILGLTFDLAQASKINDAIKAIDGDDATWGHSFLHNVFDQHPDQPNFIAIDLARSDDLEDTVGGSFYIGEYDPTYAGVAKAPHLTQFPEGGNRWTILMEAIEVGGSAVPFKTSIKGVPSGQAQTLLDTGNPNALFPTSTWNAIYSKIPGAVTSSDLGVWILPCNTTTLVELTFGGEKFPIHPLDLSTISEPIDLPDGRTVTACVSALQGADGFSDDGFEVALGDSFLRNVYSVYDFGDAKTKPYIQLLNQITPDKAVAQVASIRGKTLATLPIEISPAELLQIISSDSNALPTSTDTPIEPTGKSSANNKSKTSTSELSTDGNGLNLNVDTEDLKKYGLIAIGLLCVNALIGVVLIVFAVLNCVRKGATRKSGPIMASSQYAPVKLQDDYGHAPSSYATEPKHYGQ
;
A
#
# COMPACT_ATOMS: atom_id res chain seq x y z
N MET A 1 -63.47 21.71 51.44
CA MET A 1 -63.11 20.46 50.75
C MET A 1 -63.01 20.76 49.25
N GLY A 2 -61.90 20.37 48.60
CA GLY A 2 -61.74 20.39 47.14
C GLY A 2 -60.85 21.53 46.58
N ARG A 3 -59.51 21.33 46.55
CA ARG A 3 -58.57 22.12 45.74
C ARG A 3 -58.62 21.58 44.29
N SER A 4 -58.79 22.47 43.32
CA SER A 4 -58.70 22.18 41.88
C SER A 4 -57.31 22.58 41.37
N THR A 5 -56.54 21.62 40.85
CA THR A 5 -55.21 21.83 40.27
C THR A 5 -55.36 21.78 38.74
N PHE A 6 -55.04 22.88 38.05
CA PHE A 6 -54.98 22.95 36.60
C PHE A 6 -53.58 22.46 36.17
N LEU A 7 -53.51 21.38 35.38
CA LEU A 7 -52.26 20.84 34.84
C LEU A 7 -52.13 21.27 33.37
N THR A 8 -51.15 22.09 33.07
CA THR A 8 -50.79 22.51 31.70
C THR A 8 -49.93 21.41 31.07
N TYR A 9 -50.43 20.75 30.02
CA TYR A 9 -49.62 19.83 29.21
C TYR A 9 -48.78 20.63 28.21
N VAL A 10 -47.46 20.62 28.39
CA VAL A 10 -46.49 21.05 27.37
C VAL A 10 -46.08 19.80 26.59
N SER A 11 -46.57 19.66 25.36
CA SER A 11 -46.11 18.63 24.44
C SER A 11 -44.75 19.04 23.86
N PHE A 12 -43.69 18.38 24.31
CA PHE A 12 -42.39 18.40 23.63
C PHE A 12 -42.51 17.56 22.35
N PHE A 13 -42.57 18.23 21.19
CA PHE A 13 -42.30 17.61 19.91
C PHE A 13 -40.78 17.43 19.78
N THR A 14 -40.27 16.24 20.11
CA THR A 14 -38.95 15.81 19.65
C THR A 14 -39.04 15.53 18.16
N ALA A 15 -38.56 16.45 17.34
CA ALA A 15 -38.29 16.19 15.94
C ALA A 15 -37.14 15.17 15.87
N LEU A 16 -37.47 13.89 15.67
CA LEU A 16 -36.50 12.92 15.16
C LEU A 16 -36.22 13.32 13.71
N THR A 17 -35.14 14.06 13.48
CA THR A 17 -34.49 14.08 12.18
C THR A 17 -33.95 12.68 11.96
N TYR A 18 -34.66 11.87 11.17
CA TYR A 18 -34.07 10.71 10.53
C TYR A 18 -32.99 11.25 9.59
N VAL A 19 -31.75 11.32 10.07
CA VAL A 19 -30.61 11.35 9.17
C VAL A 19 -30.55 9.94 8.60
N SER A 20 -30.93 9.81 7.33
CA SER A 20 -30.73 8.56 6.60
C SER A 20 -29.24 8.28 6.62
N ALA A 21 -28.81 7.29 7.40
CA ALA A 21 -27.42 6.86 7.47
C ALA A 21 -26.90 6.62 6.04
N LEU A 22 -25.88 7.37 5.63
CA LEU A 22 -25.40 7.35 4.25
C LEU A 22 -24.40 6.21 4.05
N ASN A 23 -24.89 5.06 3.60
CA ASN A 23 -24.04 3.97 3.15
C ASN A 23 -23.51 4.27 1.73
N VAL A 24 -22.21 4.47 1.58
CA VAL A 24 -21.56 4.60 0.28
C VAL A 24 -21.45 3.21 -0.35
N PRO A 25 -21.90 3.00 -1.62
CA PRO A 25 -21.78 1.71 -2.28
C PRO A 25 -20.34 1.19 -2.23
N PHE A 26 -20.18 0.00 -1.67
CA PHE A 26 -18.91 -0.61 -1.32
C PHE A 26 -18.88 -2.05 -1.85
N GLU A 27 -17.81 -2.41 -2.54
CA GLU A 27 -17.66 -3.71 -3.20
C GLU A 27 -16.19 -4.16 -3.08
N ARG A 28 -15.95 -5.43 -2.75
CA ARG A 28 -14.60 -6.01 -2.92
C ARG A 28 -14.49 -6.70 -4.27
N ARG A 29 -13.38 -6.44 -4.93
CA ARG A 29 -13.01 -7.03 -6.22
C ARG A 29 -11.71 -7.82 -6.08
N ALA A 30 -11.69 -8.99 -6.71
CA ALA A 30 -10.54 -9.87 -6.77
C ALA A 30 -10.58 -10.63 -8.11
N PRO A 31 -9.45 -11.18 -8.59
CA PRO A 31 -9.48 -12.16 -9.67
C PRO A 31 -10.34 -13.37 -9.26
N ARG A 32 -11.12 -13.94 -10.19
CA ARG A 32 -12.01 -15.08 -9.89
C ARG A 32 -11.23 -16.27 -9.31
N GLY A 33 -11.65 -16.73 -8.14
CA GLY A 33 -11.00 -17.82 -7.40
C GLY A 33 -9.65 -17.37 -6.87
N VAL A 34 -9.63 -16.74 -5.70
CA VAL A 34 -8.42 -16.16 -5.12
C VAL A 34 -7.42 -17.27 -4.80
N TYR A 35 -6.44 -17.47 -5.68
CA TYR A 35 -5.39 -18.45 -5.49
C TYR A 35 -4.04 -17.73 -5.39
N ALA A 36 -3.20 -18.14 -4.46
CA ALA A 36 -1.78 -17.79 -4.50
C ALA A 36 -1.17 -18.45 -5.73
N ALA A 37 -0.27 -17.77 -6.45
CA ALA A 37 0.45 -18.38 -7.56
C ALA A 37 1.08 -19.72 -7.12
N SER A 38 1.01 -20.73 -7.98
CA SER A 38 1.58 -22.05 -7.68
C SER A 38 3.04 -21.90 -7.22
N PRO A 39 3.45 -22.47 -6.07
CA PRO A 39 4.80 -22.37 -5.55
C PRO A 39 5.85 -23.00 -6.49
N LEU A 40 5.45 -23.85 -7.43
CA LEU A 40 6.33 -24.45 -8.45
C LEU A 40 6.36 -23.66 -9.77
N SER A 41 5.51 -22.65 -9.93
CA SER A 41 5.52 -21.78 -11.10
C SER A 41 6.26 -20.48 -10.79
N PRO A 42 7.07 -19.93 -11.73
CA PRO A 42 7.60 -18.59 -11.56
C PRO A 42 6.42 -17.61 -11.48
N SER A 43 6.28 -16.93 -10.33
CA SER A 43 5.21 -15.96 -10.09
C SER A 43 5.09 -14.99 -11.27
N ARG A 44 3.93 -15.00 -11.95
CA ARG A 44 3.62 -14.03 -13.02
C ARG A 44 3.34 -12.62 -12.47
N TYR A 45 3.21 -12.49 -11.15
CA TYR A 45 2.93 -11.24 -10.46
C TYR A 45 4.01 -11.01 -9.40
N SER A 46 5.06 -10.33 -9.83
CA SER A 46 6.12 -9.78 -9.00
C SER A 46 5.99 -8.26 -9.04
N LEU A 47 5.90 -7.65 -7.85
CA LEU A 47 6.53 -6.35 -7.63
C LEU A 47 8.03 -6.63 -7.63
N SER A 48 8.61 -6.64 -8.84
CA SER A 48 10.04 -6.79 -9.00
C SER A 48 10.68 -5.44 -8.72
N ALA A 49 11.13 -5.22 -7.49
CA ALA A 49 12.34 -4.45 -7.26
C ALA A 49 13.50 -5.35 -7.68
N SER A 50 14.15 -5.03 -8.82
CA SER A 50 15.41 -5.66 -9.17
C SER A 50 16.54 -5.03 -8.34
N THR A 51 16.67 -5.44 -7.08
CA THR A 51 17.89 -5.37 -6.26
C THR A 51 17.68 -6.23 -5.01
N ASP A 52 18.33 -7.39 -4.94
CA ASP A 52 18.68 -8.27 -3.80
C ASP A 52 18.13 -8.05 -2.36
N SER A 53 16.88 -7.60 -2.17
CA SER A 53 16.17 -7.67 -0.89
C SER A 53 14.72 -8.10 -1.12
N GLU A 54 14.49 -9.39 -0.87
CA GLU A 54 13.22 -10.10 -0.65
C GLU A 54 12.05 -9.86 -1.65
N LYS A 55 11.68 -10.93 -2.35
CA LYS A 55 10.56 -10.98 -3.31
C LYS A 55 9.23 -10.88 -2.57
N VAL A 56 8.74 -9.66 -2.33
CA VAL A 56 7.38 -9.44 -1.80
C VAL A 56 6.34 -9.66 -2.91
N GLY A 57 5.77 -10.85 -2.99
CA GLY A 57 4.68 -11.18 -3.92
C GLY A 57 3.31 -10.84 -3.33
N ASN A 58 2.47 -10.05 -4.02
CA ASN A 58 1.09 -9.80 -3.60
C ASN A 58 0.27 -11.10 -3.67
N VAL A 59 -0.11 -11.67 -2.54
CA VAL A 59 -0.70 -13.03 -2.49
C VAL A 59 -2.20 -13.06 -2.84
N ASN A 60 -2.89 -11.93 -2.98
CA ASN A 60 -4.37 -11.99 -3.11
C ASN A 60 -5.03 -11.03 -4.12
N ASP A 61 -4.35 -10.01 -4.66
CA ASP A 61 -4.92 -9.02 -5.61
C ASP A 61 -6.36 -8.53 -5.26
N MET A 62 -6.72 -8.55 -3.97
CA MET A 62 -8.01 -8.09 -3.48
C MET A 62 -7.97 -6.57 -3.28
N ARG A 63 -9.04 -5.89 -3.68
CA ARG A 63 -9.23 -4.45 -3.38
C ARG A 63 -10.66 -4.19 -2.94
N TYR A 64 -10.79 -3.37 -1.91
CA TYR A 64 -12.06 -2.77 -1.51
C TYR A 64 -12.26 -1.48 -2.26
N THR A 65 -13.40 -1.38 -2.92
CA THR A 65 -13.65 -0.39 -3.95
C THR A 65 -14.98 0.30 -3.76
N THR A 66 -15.05 1.49 -4.31
CA THR A 66 -16.29 2.25 -4.46
C THR A 66 -16.33 2.88 -5.84
N ASN A 67 -17.51 3.36 -6.24
CA ASN A 67 -17.66 4.15 -7.46
C ASN A 67 -17.70 5.63 -7.08
N ILE A 68 -16.72 6.37 -7.59
CA ILE A 68 -16.70 7.83 -7.53
C ILE A 68 -17.02 8.38 -8.93
N THR A 69 -17.82 9.43 -9.02
CA THR A 69 -18.06 10.13 -10.29
C THR A 69 -17.08 11.30 -10.38
N VAL A 70 -16.14 11.24 -11.32
CA VAL A 70 -15.19 12.32 -11.59
C VAL A 70 -15.48 12.90 -12.97
N ASN A 71 -15.71 14.21 -13.03
CA ASN A 71 -16.03 14.94 -14.25
C ASN A 71 -17.20 14.31 -15.04
N GLY A 72 -18.23 13.87 -14.33
CA GLY A 72 -19.42 13.23 -14.92
C GLY A 72 -19.23 11.78 -15.37
N LYS A 73 -18.07 11.16 -15.15
CA LYS A 73 -17.84 9.74 -15.41
C LYS A 73 -17.67 8.95 -14.11
N SER A 74 -18.41 7.86 -13.98
CA SER A 74 -18.23 6.90 -12.89
C SER A 74 -16.92 6.14 -13.07
N VAL A 75 -16.09 6.10 -12.04
CA VAL A 75 -14.81 5.40 -11.98
C VAL A 75 -14.81 4.53 -10.74
N THR A 76 -14.49 3.25 -10.90
CA THR A 76 -14.25 2.37 -9.75
C THR A 76 -12.86 2.63 -9.20
N VAL A 77 -12.78 2.99 -7.92
CA VAL A 77 -11.53 3.33 -7.22
C VAL A 77 -11.35 2.45 -6.00
N ALA A 78 -10.10 2.10 -5.68
CA ALA A 78 -9.77 1.46 -4.40
C ALA A 78 -9.79 2.50 -3.27
N LEU A 79 -10.27 2.08 -2.09
CA LEU A 79 -10.24 2.88 -0.87
C LEU A 79 -8.92 2.63 -0.14
N ASP A 80 -8.16 3.70 0.12
CA ASP A 80 -6.78 3.56 0.58
C ASP A 80 -6.46 4.49 1.76
N THR A 81 -6.46 3.95 2.98
CA THR A 81 -6.01 4.67 4.18
C THR A 81 -4.49 4.83 4.28
N GLY A 82 -3.71 4.22 3.37
CA GLY A 82 -2.27 4.36 3.24
C GLY A 82 -1.82 5.56 2.38
N SER A 83 -2.74 6.23 1.67
CA SER A 83 -2.45 7.38 0.80
C SER A 83 -3.50 8.50 0.89
N THR A 84 -3.24 9.65 0.25
CA THR A 84 -4.09 10.87 0.37
C THR A 84 -4.77 11.29 -0.92
N ASP A 85 -4.05 11.17 -2.04
CA ASP A 85 -4.45 11.77 -3.30
C ASP A 85 -5.51 10.93 -4.01
N LEU A 86 -6.46 11.59 -4.66
CA LEU A 86 -7.35 10.94 -5.63
C LEU A 86 -6.65 10.88 -7.00
N TRP A 87 -6.55 9.70 -7.58
CA TRP A 87 -6.12 9.54 -8.96
C TRP A 87 -7.03 8.60 -9.75
N VAL A 88 -7.14 8.86 -11.06
CA VAL A 88 -8.00 8.10 -11.96
C VAL A 88 -7.32 7.82 -13.30
N ASN A 89 -7.63 6.67 -13.90
CA ASN A 89 -7.22 6.24 -15.24
C ASN A 89 -8.27 5.31 -15.88
N PRO A 90 -9.55 5.72 -16.02
CA PRO A 90 -10.56 4.86 -16.62
C PRO A 90 -10.33 4.68 -18.13
N PRO A 91 -10.69 3.51 -18.70
CA PRO A 91 -10.67 3.32 -20.15
C PRO A 91 -11.50 4.39 -20.86
N GLY A 92 -10.90 5.06 -21.85
CA GLY A 92 -11.55 6.16 -22.56
C GLY A 92 -11.58 7.51 -21.82
N GLY A 93 -10.82 7.65 -20.73
CA GLY A 93 -10.63 8.88 -19.96
C GLY A 93 -11.89 9.40 -19.28
N ILE A 94 -11.81 10.57 -18.65
CA ILE A 94 -12.91 11.22 -17.91
C ILE A 94 -13.58 12.38 -18.67
N GLY A 95 -13.39 12.47 -19.99
CA GLY A 95 -13.90 13.58 -20.81
C GLY A 95 -13.12 14.88 -20.63
N PRO A 96 -13.62 16.03 -21.14
CA PRO A 96 -12.94 17.32 -21.00
C PRO A 96 -13.02 17.85 -19.57
N PHE A 97 -11.88 18.14 -18.95
CA PHE A 97 -11.76 18.77 -17.63
C PHE A 97 -10.71 19.90 -17.67
N ASN A 98 -10.57 20.64 -16.57
CA ASN A 98 -9.51 21.65 -16.45
C ASN A 98 -8.17 20.99 -16.12
N ASP A 99 -7.35 20.71 -17.12
CA ASP A 99 -6.00 20.17 -16.95
C ASP A 99 -4.99 21.30 -16.71
N THR A 100 -4.42 21.33 -15.51
CA THR A 100 -3.46 22.36 -15.08
C THR A 100 -2.08 22.20 -15.72
N LYS A 101 -1.79 21.05 -16.33
CA LYS A 101 -0.46 20.66 -16.84
C LYS A 101 0.63 20.54 -15.78
N ILE A 102 0.28 20.62 -14.49
CA ILE A 102 1.23 20.43 -13.38
C ILE A 102 1.52 18.94 -13.25
N PRO A 103 2.75 18.46 -13.49
CA PRO A 103 3.07 17.04 -13.40
C PRO A 103 3.24 16.61 -11.95
N VAL A 104 2.66 15.46 -11.58
CA VAL A 104 2.83 14.83 -10.26
C VAL A 104 3.14 13.35 -10.42
N THR A 105 4.01 12.85 -9.55
CA THR A 105 4.29 11.43 -9.36
C THR A 105 3.86 11.03 -7.95
N LEU A 106 2.97 10.05 -7.86
CA LEU A 106 2.58 9.39 -6.62
C LEU A 106 3.35 8.08 -6.53
N ALA A 107 4.19 7.94 -5.50
CA ALA A 107 4.94 6.73 -5.23
C ALA A 107 4.34 6.00 -4.03
N TYR A 108 4.27 4.67 -4.08
CA TYR A 108 3.68 3.81 -3.05
C TYR A 108 4.72 2.84 -2.49
N GLY A 109 4.46 2.30 -1.30
CA GLY A 109 5.35 1.36 -0.62
C GLY A 109 6.74 1.95 -0.37
N ASP A 110 7.76 1.25 -0.84
CA ASP A 110 9.18 1.66 -0.83
C ASP A 110 9.52 2.74 -1.88
N GLY A 111 8.52 3.23 -2.61
CA GLY A 111 8.67 4.24 -3.66
C GLY A 111 9.11 3.69 -5.02
N SER A 112 9.28 2.38 -5.17
CA SER A 112 9.69 1.75 -6.43
C SER A 112 8.57 1.68 -7.48
N TYR A 113 7.31 1.82 -7.06
CA TYR A 113 6.13 1.80 -7.93
C TYR A 113 5.16 2.95 -7.63
N GLY A 114 4.31 3.27 -8.60
CA GLY A 114 3.58 4.54 -8.58
C GLY A 114 2.65 4.80 -9.74
N ALA A 115 2.02 5.97 -9.68
CA ALA A 115 1.24 6.56 -10.75
C ALA A 115 1.80 7.95 -11.08
N LYS A 116 1.78 8.31 -12.36
CA LYS A 116 2.27 9.60 -12.86
C LYS A 116 1.27 10.19 -13.83
N GLY A 117 1.07 11.50 -13.71
CA GLY A 117 0.03 12.21 -14.44
C GLY A 117 0.18 13.72 -14.35
N THR A 118 -0.90 14.43 -14.71
CA THR A 118 -1.05 15.86 -14.46
C THR A 118 -2.24 16.13 -13.55
N ILE A 119 -2.17 17.21 -12.77
CA ILE A 119 -3.28 17.61 -11.91
C ILE A 119 -4.43 18.11 -12.78
N GLY A 120 -5.56 17.41 -12.72
CA GLY A 120 -6.85 17.85 -13.24
C GLY A 120 -7.69 18.48 -12.13
N VAL A 121 -8.60 19.38 -12.52
CA VAL A 121 -9.62 19.94 -11.63
C VAL A 121 -10.99 19.76 -12.27
N GLY A 122 -11.94 19.25 -11.49
CA GLY A 122 -13.31 19.05 -11.93
C GLY A 122 -14.23 18.59 -10.80
N PRO A 123 -15.54 18.43 -11.06
CA PRO A 123 -16.47 17.95 -10.06
C PRO A 123 -16.20 16.48 -9.74
N ALA A 124 -16.15 16.14 -8.46
CA ALA A 124 -16.08 14.77 -7.95
C ALA A 124 -17.27 14.50 -7.02
N THR A 125 -17.90 13.34 -7.14
CA THR A 125 -19.05 12.95 -6.30
C THR A 125 -18.91 11.52 -5.80
N LEU A 126 -19.05 11.35 -4.49
CA LEU A 126 -19.07 10.06 -3.80
C LEU A 126 -20.31 9.98 -2.91
N GLY A 127 -21.22 9.05 -3.19
CA GLY A 127 -22.51 9.01 -2.49
C GLY A 127 -23.28 10.32 -2.67
N THR A 128 -23.60 11.00 -1.57
CA THR A 128 -24.25 12.33 -1.60
C THR A 128 -23.27 13.50 -1.47
N TYR A 129 -21.97 13.24 -1.32
CA TYR A 129 -20.95 14.29 -1.19
C TYR A 129 -20.45 14.69 -2.58
N THR A 130 -20.49 15.99 -2.87
CA THR A 130 -20.03 16.55 -4.14
C THR A 130 -19.04 17.68 -3.90
N VAL A 131 -17.84 17.55 -4.44
CA VAL A 131 -16.81 18.59 -4.47
C VAL A 131 -16.70 19.13 -5.89
N GLU A 132 -17.21 20.34 -6.12
CA GLU A 132 -17.29 20.96 -7.46
C GLU A 132 -15.93 21.22 -8.12
N LYS A 133 -14.88 21.44 -7.30
CA LYS A 133 -13.52 21.74 -7.75
C LYS A 133 -12.52 20.81 -7.06
N GLN A 134 -12.68 19.51 -7.26
CA GLN A 134 -11.73 18.54 -6.73
C GLN A 134 -10.48 18.51 -7.60
N ALA A 135 -9.30 18.68 -6.98
CA ALA A 135 -8.03 18.34 -7.62
C ALA A 135 -7.82 16.83 -7.59
N PHE A 136 -7.43 16.25 -8.72
CA PHE A 136 -7.12 14.82 -8.83
C PHE A 136 -5.97 14.63 -9.82
N LEU A 137 -5.30 13.49 -9.77
CA LEU A 137 -4.29 13.14 -10.75
C LEU A 137 -4.94 12.40 -11.94
N ASP A 138 -4.86 13.00 -13.13
CA ASP A 138 -5.16 12.30 -14.39
C ASP A 138 -3.94 11.48 -14.78
N VAL A 139 -4.01 10.17 -14.53
CA VAL A 139 -2.86 9.28 -14.67
C VAL A 139 -2.64 8.90 -16.13
N THR A 140 -1.43 9.14 -16.60
CA THR A 140 -1.00 8.79 -17.97
C THR A 140 -0.01 7.62 -17.99
N GLN A 141 0.62 7.33 -16.85
CA GLN A 141 1.56 6.22 -16.67
C GLN A 141 1.36 5.63 -15.28
N SER A 142 1.20 4.31 -15.19
CA SER A 142 1.13 3.58 -13.94
C SER A 142 2.08 2.39 -14.00
N THR A 143 2.83 2.17 -12.92
CA THR A 143 3.58 0.92 -12.70
C THR A 143 2.86 -0.02 -11.73
N ILE A 144 1.70 0.41 -11.21
CA ILE A 144 0.80 -0.44 -10.42
C ILE A 144 0.17 -1.47 -11.36
N LYS A 145 0.39 -2.75 -11.08
CA LYS A 145 -0.12 -3.87 -11.88
C LYS A 145 -1.40 -4.44 -11.27
N GLY A 146 -2.24 -5.08 -12.08
CA GLY A 146 -3.37 -5.91 -11.63
C GLY A 146 -4.64 -5.16 -11.23
N LEU A 147 -4.61 -3.83 -11.06
CA LEU A 147 -5.82 -3.06 -10.75
C LEU A 147 -6.82 -3.07 -11.91
N ASP A 148 -6.34 -2.89 -13.13
CA ASP A 148 -7.16 -2.90 -14.34
C ASP A 148 -7.73 -4.28 -14.66
N ASP A 149 -6.97 -5.34 -14.34
CA ASP A 149 -7.42 -6.74 -14.46
C ASP A 149 -8.67 -7.03 -13.62
N ILE A 150 -8.85 -6.33 -12.49
CA ILE A 150 -10.03 -6.42 -11.61
C ILE A 150 -11.02 -5.25 -11.79
N GLY A 151 -10.87 -4.47 -12.86
CA GLY A 151 -11.75 -3.35 -13.19
C GLY A 151 -11.67 -2.17 -12.23
N VAL A 152 -10.52 -1.98 -11.58
CA VAL A 152 -10.22 -0.83 -10.72
C VAL A 152 -9.34 0.14 -11.49
N TYR A 153 -9.76 1.40 -11.54
CA TYR A 153 -9.17 2.42 -12.42
C TYR A 153 -8.79 3.69 -11.66
N GLY A 154 -8.51 3.57 -10.37
CA GLY A 154 -8.06 4.68 -9.55
C GLY A 154 -7.91 4.31 -8.09
N ILE A 155 -7.40 5.24 -7.30
CA ILE A 155 -7.35 5.16 -5.84
C ILE A 155 -7.94 6.44 -5.28
N LEU A 156 -8.77 6.31 -4.26
CA LEU A 156 -9.22 7.38 -3.39
C LEU A 156 -8.43 7.26 -2.08
N GLY A 157 -7.45 8.15 -1.90
CA GLY A 157 -6.71 8.25 -0.65
C GLY A 157 -7.56 8.78 0.50
N LEU A 158 -7.35 8.22 1.69
CA LEU A 158 -8.14 8.44 2.91
C LEU A 158 -7.29 8.81 4.13
N THR A 159 -6.03 9.21 3.93
CA THR A 159 -5.16 9.76 4.99
C THR A 159 -5.23 11.30 5.05
N PHE A 160 -4.40 11.89 5.91
CA PHE A 160 -4.35 13.32 6.22
C PHE A 160 -4.01 14.20 5.01
N ASP A 161 -4.66 15.36 4.89
CA ASP A 161 -4.36 16.35 3.86
C ASP A 161 -3.21 17.30 4.25
N LEU A 162 -2.02 16.72 4.42
CA LEU A 162 -0.78 17.43 4.74
C LEU A 162 0.14 17.44 3.51
N ALA A 163 1.00 18.45 3.36
CA ALA A 163 1.95 18.51 2.23
C ALA A 163 2.88 17.27 2.16
N GLN A 164 3.21 16.68 3.30
CA GLN A 164 4.01 15.44 3.35
C GLN A 164 3.21 14.18 2.97
N ALA A 165 1.88 14.27 2.88
CA ALA A 165 0.96 13.17 2.61
C ALA A 165 0.33 13.26 1.22
N SER A 166 -0.05 14.47 0.78
CA SER A 166 -0.64 14.75 -0.54
C SER A 166 0.36 15.46 -1.42
N LYS A 167 0.78 14.80 -2.51
CA LYS A 167 1.66 15.41 -3.52
C LYS A 167 0.93 16.37 -4.43
N ILE A 168 -0.39 16.21 -4.59
CA ILE A 168 -1.22 17.19 -5.29
C ILE A 168 -1.25 18.50 -4.49
N ASN A 169 -1.57 18.43 -3.20
CA ASN A 169 -1.64 19.61 -2.32
C ASN A 169 -0.26 20.28 -2.19
N ASP A 170 0.81 19.50 -2.02
CA ASP A 170 2.20 20.00 -1.99
C ASP A 170 2.57 20.76 -3.28
N ALA A 171 2.29 20.17 -4.45
CA ALA A 171 2.58 20.81 -5.74
C ALA A 171 1.80 22.11 -5.95
N ILE A 172 0.56 22.17 -5.44
CA ILE A 172 -0.29 23.36 -5.55
C ILE A 172 0.19 24.47 -4.63
N LYS A 173 0.49 24.15 -3.37
CA LYS A 173 1.05 25.11 -2.41
C LYS A 173 2.41 25.64 -2.85
N ALA A 174 3.22 24.82 -3.51
CA ALA A 174 4.48 25.26 -4.09
C ALA A 174 4.32 26.34 -5.17
N ILE A 175 3.16 26.45 -5.82
CA ILE A 175 2.89 27.40 -6.90
C ILE A 175 2.12 28.62 -6.38
N ASP A 176 1.05 28.38 -5.62
CA ASP A 176 0.08 29.41 -5.21
C ASP A 176 0.25 29.88 -3.76
N GLY A 177 1.16 29.25 -3.00
CA GLY A 177 1.44 29.56 -1.60
C GLY A 177 0.70 28.68 -0.59
N ASP A 178 1.10 28.75 0.68
CA ASP A 178 0.60 27.87 1.75
C ASP A 178 -0.91 28.01 2.02
N ASP A 179 -1.50 29.17 1.67
CA ASP A 179 -2.93 29.46 1.80
C ASP A 179 -3.78 28.84 0.66
N ALA A 180 -3.15 28.18 -0.32
CA ALA A 180 -3.88 27.54 -1.41
C ALA A 180 -4.67 26.31 -0.92
N THR A 181 -5.98 26.33 -1.15
CA THR A 181 -6.91 25.28 -0.69
C THR A 181 -7.45 24.39 -1.80
N TRP A 182 -7.27 24.77 -3.07
CA TRP A 182 -7.83 24.00 -4.19
C TRP A 182 -7.11 22.67 -4.45
N GLY A 183 -6.00 22.42 -3.76
CA GLY A 183 -5.28 21.15 -3.77
C GLY A 183 -5.69 20.15 -2.71
N HIS A 184 -6.68 20.49 -1.89
CA HIS A 184 -7.12 19.64 -0.79
C HIS A 184 -7.63 18.27 -1.28
N SER A 185 -7.37 17.23 -0.48
CA SER A 185 -7.89 15.88 -0.70
C SER A 185 -9.42 15.86 -0.73
N PHE A 186 -10.00 14.78 -1.29
CA PHE A 186 -11.46 14.66 -1.38
C PHE A 186 -12.10 14.67 0.01
N LEU A 187 -11.59 13.88 0.96
CA LEU A 187 -12.12 13.86 2.32
C LEU A 187 -11.99 15.22 3.00
N HIS A 188 -10.85 15.90 2.85
CA HIS A 188 -10.66 17.21 3.47
C HIS A 188 -11.67 18.24 2.93
N ASN A 189 -11.88 18.29 1.61
CA ASN A 189 -12.92 19.12 1.00
C ASN A 189 -14.32 18.78 1.53
N VAL A 190 -14.63 17.50 1.74
CA VAL A 190 -15.91 17.07 2.30
C VAL A 190 -16.08 17.59 3.73
N PHE A 191 -15.07 17.45 4.58
CA PHE A 191 -15.13 17.94 5.96
C PHE A 191 -15.20 19.47 6.03
N ASP A 192 -14.48 20.19 5.16
CA ASP A 192 -14.56 21.66 5.04
C ASP A 192 -15.96 22.14 4.66
N GLN A 193 -16.67 21.39 3.80
CA GLN A 193 -18.04 21.70 3.39
C GLN A 193 -19.09 21.36 4.46
N HIS A 194 -18.73 20.50 5.43
CA HIS A 194 -19.61 19.99 6.46
C HIS A 194 -19.00 20.14 7.87
N PRO A 195 -18.64 21.36 8.31
CA PRO A 195 -17.90 21.57 9.56
C PRO A 195 -18.69 21.21 10.84
N ASP A 196 -20.01 21.07 10.73
CA ASP A 196 -20.89 20.65 11.83
C ASP A 196 -21.02 19.11 11.93
N GLN A 197 -20.45 18.35 10.99
CA GLN A 197 -20.44 16.89 11.01
C GLN A 197 -19.16 16.35 11.68
N PRO A 198 -19.20 15.15 12.29
CA PRO A 198 -18.01 14.51 12.82
C PRO A 198 -16.92 14.31 11.76
N ASN A 199 -15.66 14.53 12.15
CA ASN A 199 -14.51 14.48 11.25
C ASN A 199 -13.84 13.10 11.23
N PHE A 200 -14.58 12.07 10.83
CA PHE A 200 -14.07 10.71 10.78
C PHE A 200 -14.63 9.92 9.60
N ILE A 201 -13.95 8.82 9.27
CA ILE A 201 -14.48 7.76 8.39
C ILE A 201 -14.58 6.46 9.16
N ALA A 202 -15.50 5.59 8.77
CA ALA A 202 -15.70 4.30 9.40
C ALA A 202 -15.91 3.19 8.38
N ILE A 203 -15.22 2.06 8.58
CA ILE A 203 -15.01 1.04 7.55
C ILE A 203 -15.27 -0.37 8.11
N ASP A 204 -16.09 -1.15 7.39
CA ASP A 204 -16.28 -2.59 7.55
C ASP A 204 -15.84 -3.32 6.27
N LEU A 205 -14.73 -4.07 6.34
CA LEU A 205 -14.23 -4.90 5.25
C LEU A 205 -14.82 -6.31 5.36
N ALA A 206 -16.13 -6.44 5.13
CA ALA A 206 -16.87 -7.67 5.43
C ALA A 206 -16.23 -9.00 4.93
N ARG A 207 -16.56 -10.09 5.64
CA ARG A 207 -16.26 -11.48 5.28
C ARG A 207 -17.54 -12.32 5.29
N SER A 208 -17.73 -13.18 4.30
CA SER A 208 -18.86 -14.12 4.24
C SER A 208 -18.48 -15.63 4.18
N ASP A 209 -17.28 -16.01 3.72
CA ASP A 209 -16.84 -17.37 3.32
C ASP A 209 -15.33 -17.31 2.90
N ASP A 210 -14.78 -18.36 2.29
CA ASP A 210 -13.39 -18.46 1.81
C ASP A 210 -13.30 -18.36 0.26
N LEU A 211 -12.22 -17.77 -0.25
CA LEU A 211 -12.01 -17.43 -1.68
C LEU A 211 -13.11 -16.59 -2.35
N GLU A 212 -13.86 -15.82 -1.58
CA GLU A 212 -15.10 -15.21 -2.05
C GLU A 212 -14.92 -14.09 -3.07
N ASP A 213 -15.97 -13.83 -3.84
CA ASP A 213 -16.26 -12.53 -4.44
C ASP A 213 -17.25 -11.82 -3.50
N THR A 214 -16.77 -11.04 -2.53
CA THR A 214 -17.64 -10.51 -1.47
C THR A 214 -18.60 -9.44 -1.98
N VAL A 215 -19.86 -9.57 -1.57
CA VAL A 215 -20.87 -8.52 -1.55
C VAL A 215 -21.15 -8.18 -0.08
N GLY A 216 -20.89 -6.95 0.35
CA GLY A 216 -21.08 -6.53 1.74
C GLY A 216 -19.97 -5.59 2.21
N GLY A 217 -20.01 -5.24 3.50
CA GLY A 217 -19.16 -4.22 4.10
C GLY A 217 -19.80 -2.84 4.05
N SER A 218 -19.15 -1.86 4.66
CA SER A 218 -19.66 -0.51 4.70
C SER A 218 -18.54 0.52 4.79
N PHE A 219 -18.79 1.68 4.17
CA PHE A 219 -17.94 2.85 4.25
C PHE A 219 -18.82 4.05 4.55
N TYR A 220 -18.54 4.70 5.68
CA TYR A 220 -19.27 5.87 6.17
C TYR A 220 -18.31 7.04 6.36
N ILE A 221 -18.83 8.25 6.14
CA ILE A 221 -18.16 9.52 6.43
C ILE A 221 -19.00 10.24 7.48
N GLY A 222 -18.38 10.62 8.60
CA GLY A 222 -18.99 11.35 9.71
C GLY A 222 -20.03 10.57 10.54
N GLU A 223 -20.23 9.28 10.25
CA GLU A 223 -21.22 8.44 10.92
C GLU A 223 -20.69 7.02 11.11
N TYR A 224 -21.26 6.30 12.10
CA TYR A 224 -21.01 4.88 12.28
C TYR A 224 -22.04 4.04 11.53
N ASP A 225 -21.63 2.84 11.14
CA ASP A 225 -22.57 1.77 10.83
C ASP A 225 -23.40 1.48 12.09
N PRO A 226 -24.75 1.57 12.02
CA PRO A 226 -25.60 1.33 13.19
C PRO A 226 -25.35 -0.03 13.87
N THR A 227 -24.92 -1.04 13.11
CA THR A 227 -24.58 -2.37 13.60
C THR A 227 -23.39 -2.35 14.55
N TYR A 228 -22.44 -1.44 14.31
CA TYR A 228 -21.15 -1.38 14.98
C TYR A 228 -20.93 -0.08 15.78
N ALA A 229 -21.99 0.70 16.02
CA ALA A 229 -21.95 1.96 16.77
C ALA A 229 -21.37 1.83 18.21
N GLY A 230 -21.25 0.61 18.73
CA GLY A 230 -20.52 0.32 19.97
C GLY A 230 -19.05 0.74 19.95
N VAL A 231 -18.42 0.84 18.76
CA VAL A 231 -17.02 1.27 18.60
C VAL A 231 -16.74 2.64 19.19
N ALA A 232 -17.75 3.53 19.28
CA ALA A 232 -17.61 4.85 19.88
C ALA A 232 -17.16 4.81 21.35
N LYS A 233 -17.29 3.65 22.01
CA LYS A 233 -16.84 3.42 23.40
C LYS A 233 -15.45 2.79 23.49
N ALA A 234 -14.87 2.36 22.37
CA ALA A 234 -13.56 1.74 22.33
C ALA A 234 -12.46 2.78 22.68
N PRO A 235 -11.30 2.33 23.20
CA PRO A 235 -10.18 3.23 23.47
C PRO A 235 -9.76 4.04 22.23
N HIS A 236 -9.40 5.31 22.43
CA HIS A 236 -8.83 6.14 21.37
C HIS A 236 -7.35 5.77 21.19
N LEU A 237 -7.04 5.08 20.09
CA LEU A 237 -5.67 4.74 19.70
C LEU A 237 -5.09 5.96 18.99
N THR A 238 -4.47 6.86 19.76
CA THR A 238 -3.94 8.13 19.23
C THR A 238 -2.87 7.87 18.17
N GLN A 239 -2.88 8.67 17.11
CA GLN A 239 -1.87 8.62 16.07
C GLN A 239 -0.45 8.73 16.66
N PHE A 240 0.45 7.88 16.19
CA PHE A 240 1.86 7.87 16.56
C PHE A 240 2.76 7.87 15.32
N PRO A 241 3.80 8.72 15.24
CA PRO A 241 4.00 9.87 16.13
C PRO A 241 2.86 10.88 15.98
N GLU A 242 2.63 11.65 17.02
CA GLU A 242 1.64 12.74 16.98
C GLU A 242 2.01 13.74 15.88
N GLY A 243 1.02 14.12 15.05
CA GLY A 243 1.24 15.00 13.90
C GLY A 243 1.93 14.32 12.72
N GLY A 244 2.00 12.98 12.72
CA GLY A 244 2.43 12.19 11.58
C GLY A 244 1.50 12.35 10.37
N ASN A 245 1.95 11.86 9.21
CA ASN A 245 1.22 11.94 7.94
C ASN A 245 0.48 10.65 7.57
N ARG A 246 0.41 9.67 8.47
CA ARG A 246 -0.17 8.34 8.23
C ARG A 246 -1.03 7.86 9.38
N TRP A 247 -1.95 6.95 9.11
CA TRP A 247 -2.78 6.24 10.11
C TRP A 247 -1.98 5.19 10.87
N THR A 248 -0.95 5.65 11.57
CA THR A 248 -0.05 4.83 12.38
C THR A 248 -0.39 4.93 13.86
N ILE A 249 -0.42 3.80 14.55
CA ILE A 249 -0.65 3.67 16.00
C ILE A 249 0.40 2.74 16.62
N LEU A 250 0.42 2.62 17.95
CA LEU A 250 1.32 1.69 18.65
C LEU A 250 0.65 0.32 18.83
N MET A 251 1.26 -0.73 18.28
CA MET A 251 0.92 -2.12 18.59
C MET A 251 1.69 -2.57 19.83
N GLU A 252 0.98 -3.07 20.83
CA GLU A 252 1.54 -3.34 22.16
C GLU A 252 2.12 -4.74 22.31
N ALA A 253 1.51 -5.73 21.66
CA ALA A 253 1.93 -7.12 21.74
C ALA A 253 1.37 -7.96 20.59
N ILE A 254 2.06 -9.07 20.32
CA ILE A 254 1.64 -10.13 19.40
C ILE A 254 1.65 -11.44 20.20
N GLU A 255 0.58 -12.22 20.12
CA GLU A 255 0.50 -13.57 20.68
C GLU A 255 0.09 -14.58 19.60
N VAL A 256 0.69 -15.77 19.64
CA VAL A 256 0.34 -16.89 18.75
C VAL A 256 0.08 -18.12 19.59
N GLY A 257 -1.16 -18.62 19.55
CA GLY A 257 -1.60 -19.74 20.38
C GLY A 257 -1.38 -19.49 21.88
N GLY A 258 -1.58 -18.25 22.33
CA GLY A 258 -1.35 -17.82 23.71
C GLY A 258 0.12 -17.64 24.11
N SER A 259 1.06 -17.79 23.18
CA SER A 259 2.49 -17.53 23.41
C SER A 259 2.90 -16.19 22.84
N ALA A 260 3.52 -15.34 23.65
CA ALA A 260 4.04 -14.05 23.20
C ALA A 260 5.08 -14.20 22.07
N VAL A 261 5.02 -13.31 21.10
CA VAL A 261 6.03 -13.09 20.07
C VAL A 261 6.78 -11.81 20.43
N PRO A 262 8.10 -11.88 20.71
CA PRO A 262 8.88 -10.70 21.02
C PRO A 262 9.00 -9.81 19.78
N PHE A 263 8.83 -8.51 19.97
CA PHE A 263 9.03 -7.51 18.94
C PHE A 263 10.20 -6.59 19.30
N LYS A 264 11.03 -6.26 18.32
CA LYS A 264 12.15 -5.33 18.49
C LYS A 264 11.95 -4.15 17.55
N THR A 265 11.81 -2.97 18.14
CA THR A 265 11.71 -1.73 17.37
C THR A 265 13.08 -1.09 17.11
N SER A 266 13.26 -0.52 15.92
CA SER A 266 14.34 0.40 15.56
C SER A 266 13.88 1.85 15.47
N ILE A 267 12.57 2.12 15.48
CA ILE A 267 12.02 3.47 15.35
C ILE A 267 12.16 4.26 16.65
N LYS A 268 12.73 5.45 16.53
CA LYS A 268 12.93 6.35 17.67
C LYS A 268 11.58 6.79 18.26
N GLY A 269 11.44 6.61 19.57
CA GLY A 269 10.26 7.05 20.32
C GLY A 269 9.19 5.97 20.49
N VAL A 270 9.29 4.85 19.76
CA VAL A 270 8.45 3.68 20.00
C VAL A 270 8.91 2.99 21.31
N PRO A 271 8.00 2.68 22.24
CA PRO A 271 8.35 1.96 23.46
C PRO A 271 8.94 0.57 23.19
N SER A 272 9.83 0.10 24.07
CA SER A 272 10.41 -1.24 23.94
C SER A 272 9.32 -2.33 23.97
N GLY A 273 9.38 -3.26 23.01
CA GLY A 273 8.40 -4.33 22.85
C GLY A 273 7.17 -3.95 22.04
N GLN A 274 7.04 -2.69 21.61
CA GLN A 274 5.95 -2.21 20.76
C GLN A 274 6.44 -1.94 19.34
N ALA A 275 5.51 -1.75 18.41
CA ALA A 275 5.77 -1.39 17.03
C ALA A 275 4.96 -0.16 16.63
N GLN A 276 5.53 0.73 15.80
CA GLN A 276 4.69 1.67 15.05
C GLN A 276 4.03 0.93 13.89
N THR A 277 2.70 0.97 13.84
CA THR A 277 1.88 0.13 12.98
C THR A 277 0.91 0.95 12.16
N LEU A 278 1.02 0.88 10.84
CA LEU A 278 0.09 1.47 9.88
C LEU A 278 -1.15 0.58 9.74
N LEU A 279 -2.34 1.18 9.68
CA LEU A 279 -3.58 0.48 9.28
C LEU A 279 -3.99 0.95 7.89
N ASP A 280 -3.89 0.05 6.91
CA ASP A 280 -3.87 0.39 5.49
C ASP A 280 -4.83 -0.47 4.65
N THR A 281 -6.01 0.06 4.29
CA THR A 281 -6.96 -0.61 3.37
C THR A 281 -6.44 -0.69 1.93
N GLY A 282 -5.40 0.06 1.57
CA GLY A 282 -4.72 -0.03 0.28
C GLY A 282 -3.81 -1.25 0.16
N ASN A 283 -3.54 -1.93 1.28
CA ASN A 283 -2.69 -3.09 1.34
C ASN A 283 -3.49 -4.38 1.60
N PRO A 284 -3.37 -5.42 0.76
CA PRO A 284 -4.19 -6.63 0.92
C PRO A 284 -3.70 -7.54 2.06
N ASN A 285 -2.40 -7.46 2.38
CA ASN A 285 -1.76 -8.35 3.35
C ASN A 285 -1.32 -7.58 4.59
N ALA A 286 -1.11 -8.28 5.70
CA ALA A 286 -0.34 -7.70 6.79
C ALA A 286 1.16 -7.91 6.52
N LEU A 287 1.97 -6.86 6.64
CA LEU A 287 3.42 -6.89 6.50
C LEU A 287 4.05 -6.70 7.88
N PHE A 288 4.97 -7.59 8.21
CA PHE A 288 5.78 -7.54 9.42
C PHE A 288 7.27 -7.58 9.06
N PRO A 289 8.16 -7.11 9.94
CA PRO A 289 9.58 -7.38 9.80
C PRO A 289 9.83 -8.88 9.69
N THR A 290 10.77 -9.30 8.86
CA THR A 290 10.96 -10.72 8.49
C THR A 290 11.21 -11.59 9.73
N SER A 291 11.89 -11.05 10.75
CA SER A 291 12.08 -11.72 12.05
C SER A 291 10.78 -11.99 12.82
N THR A 292 9.85 -11.02 12.84
CA THR A 292 8.55 -11.13 13.53
C THR A 292 7.62 -12.06 12.74
N TRP A 293 7.60 -11.93 11.42
CA TRP A 293 6.86 -12.82 10.52
C TRP A 293 7.27 -14.30 10.74
N ASN A 294 8.57 -14.59 10.76
CA ASN A 294 9.08 -15.93 11.05
C ASN A 294 8.69 -16.41 12.47
N ALA A 295 8.72 -15.52 13.47
CA ALA A 295 8.31 -15.87 14.83
C ALA A 295 6.80 -16.17 14.95
N ILE A 296 5.96 -15.53 14.12
CA ILE A 296 4.53 -15.83 14.04
C ILE A 296 4.31 -17.21 13.43
N TYR A 297 4.79 -17.44 12.21
CA TYR A 297 4.48 -18.68 11.48
C TYR A 297 5.18 -19.91 12.05
N SER A 298 6.38 -19.78 12.62
CA SER A 298 7.07 -20.90 13.29
C SER A 298 6.33 -21.45 14.51
N LYS A 299 5.39 -20.69 15.07
CA LYS A 299 4.52 -21.13 16.18
C LYS A 299 3.26 -21.84 15.72
N ILE A 300 2.99 -21.90 14.41
CA ILE A 300 1.82 -22.61 13.86
C ILE A 300 2.16 -24.09 13.70
N PRO A 301 1.41 -25.02 14.35
CA PRO A 301 1.68 -26.45 14.26
C PRO A 301 1.63 -26.96 12.81
N GLY A 302 2.68 -27.67 12.40
CA GLY A 302 2.80 -28.25 11.06
C GLY A 302 3.21 -27.26 9.96
N ALA A 303 3.40 -25.98 10.28
CA ALA A 303 3.92 -25.02 9.31
C ALA A 303 5.42 -25.23 9.06
N VAL A 304 5.85 -25.02 7.82
CA VAL A 304 7.25 -25.09 7.39
C VAL A 304 7.58 -23.89 6.50
N THR A 305 8.84 -23.46 6.50
CA THR A 305 9.29 -22.36 5.64
C THR A 305 10.05 -22.88 4.43
N SER A 306 9.82 -22.27 3.27
CA SER A 306 10.64 -22.50 2.07
C SER A 306 11.45 -21.24 1.78
N SER A 307 12.78 -21.31 1.99
CA SER A 307 13.69 -20.21 1.66
C SER A 307 13.70 -19.89 0.17
N ASP A 308 13.55 -20.91 -0.67
CA ASP A 308 13.59 -20.77 -2.14
C ASP A 308 12.40 -19.95 -2.66
N LEU A 309 11.26 -20.06 -1.97
CA LEU A 309 10.02 -19.40 -2.34
C LEU A 309 9.73 -18.13 -1.53
N GLY A 310 10.39 -17.95 -0.38
CA GLY A 310 10.13 -16.81 0.50
C GLY A 310 8.73 -16.85 1.13
N VAL A 311 8.17 -18.05 1.37
CA VAL A 311 6.83 -18.23 1.96
C VAL A 311 6.82 -19.31 3.04
N TRP A 312 5.86 -19.23 3.94
CA TRP A 312 5.51 -20.36 4.81
C TRP A 312 4.43 -21.21 4.16
N ILE A 313 4.51 -22.53 4.32
CA ILE A 313 3.49 -23.50 3.93
C ILE A 313 2.87 -24.02 5.22
N LEU A 314 1.55 -24.09 5.27
CA LEU A 314 0.79 -24.43 6.48
C LEU A 314 -0.27 -25.50 6.17
N PRO A 315 -0.71 -26.27 7.18
CA PRO A 315 -1.93 -27.04 7.06
C PRO A 315 -3.10 -26.10 6.78
N CYS A 316 -3.84 -26.37 5.71
CA CYS A 316 -4.96 -25.51 5.30
C CYS A 316 -6.03 -25.39 6.38
N ASN A 317 -6.19 -26.42 7.21
CA ASN A 317 -7.16 -26.47 8.31
C ASN A 317 -6.63 -25.89 9.64
N THR A 318 -5.55 -25.10 9.63
CA THR A 318 -5.00 -24.49 10.84
C THR A 318 -6.05 -23.67 11.58
N THR A 319 -6.12 -23.86 12.90
CA THR A 319 -6.97 -23.09 13.81
C THR A 319 -6.15 -22.24 14.77
N THR A 320 -4.88 -22.00 14.46
CA THR A 320 -4.00 -21.21 15.34
C THR A 320 -4.48 -19.77 15.38
N LEU A 321 -4.63 -19.23 16.59
CA LEU A 321 -5.00 -17.83 16.79
C LEU A 321 -3.74 -16.97 16.83
N VAL A 322 -3.75 -15.91 16.02
CA VAL A 322 -2.80 -14.81 16.09
C VAL A 322 -3.56 -13.59 16.61
N GLU A 323 -3.12 -13.03 17.73
CA GLU A 323 -3.80 -11.92 18.40
C GLU A 323 -2.85 -10.72 18.50
N LEU A 324 -3.33 -9.55 18.08
CA LEU A 324 -2.62 -8.29 18.18
C LEU A 324 -3.23 -7.45 19.31
N THR A 325 -2.41 -6.79 20.12
CA THR A 325 -2.90 -5.96 21.23
C THR A 325 -2.77 -4.48 20.92
N PHE A 326 -3.88 -3.74 21.09
CA PHE A 326 -3.94 -2.29 20.94
C PHE A 326 -4.78 -1.69 22.08
N GLY A 327 -4.25 -0.69 22.79
CA GLY A 327 -4.99 -0.03 23.87
C GLY A 327 -5.39 -0.98 25.00
N GLY A 328 -4.60 -2.02 25.26
CA GLY A 328 -4.90 -3.07 26.22
C GLY A 328 -5.94 -4.12 25.78
N GLU A 329 -6.48 -4.03 24.56
CA GLU A 329 -7.46 -4.98 24.03
C GLU A 329 -6.84 -5.89 22.96
N LYS A 330 -7.26 -7.17 22.92
CA LYS A 330 -6.80 -8.16 21.96
C LYS A 330 -7.71 -8.22 20.74
N PHE A 331 -7.10 -8.22 19.56
CA PHE A 331 -7.75 -8.29 18.26
C PHE A 331 -7.24 -9.54 17.51
N PRO A 332 -8.04 -10.63 17.44
CA PRO A 332 -7.65 -11.83 16.73
C PRO A 332 -7.72 -11.64 15.21
N ILE A 333 -6.71 -12.13 14.50
CA ILE A 333 -6.79 -12.42 13.06
C ILE A 333 -7.48 -13.77 12.90
N HIS A 334 -8.52 -13.83 12.06
CA HIS A 334 -9.20 -15.09 11.81
C HIS A 334 -8.23 -16.09 11.15
N PRO A 335 -8.19 -17.38 11.54
CA PRO A 335 -7.19 -18.32 11.02
C PRO A 335 -7.21 -18.49 9.49
N LEU A 336 -8.37 -18.22 8.86
CA LEU A 336 -8.50 -18.16 7.39
C LEU A 336 -7.64 -17.07 6.75
N ASP A 337 -7.40 -15.93 7.41
CA ASP A 337 -6.55 -14.86 6.85
C ASP A 337 -5.06 -15.07 7.15
N LEU A 338 -4.70 -16.16 7.83
CA LEU A 338 -3.29 -16.54 7.99
C LEU A 338 -2.74 -17.23 6.74
N SER A 339 -3.62 -17.71 5.86
CA SER A 339 -3.21 -18.46 4.69
C SER A 339 -4.08 -18.23 3.46
N THR A 340 -3.43 -18.18 2.31
CA THR A 340 -4.08 -18.25 1.00
C THR A 340 -3.90 -19.64 0.42
N ILE A 341 -4.89 -20.11 -0.32
CA ILE A 341 -4.84 -21.40 -1.02
C ILE A 341 -4.08 -21.22 -2.34
N SER A 342 -3.14 -22.10 -2.66
CA SER A 342 -2.41 -22.05 -3.92
C SER A 342 -3.30 -22.40 -5.11
N GLU A 343 -2.91 -21.94 -6.30
CA GLU A 343 -3.38 -22.55 -7.55
C GLU A 343 -3.05 -24.06 -7.52
N PRO A 344 -3.83 -24.90 -8.20
CA PRO A 344 -3.49 -26.30 -8.38
C PRO A 344 -2.03 -26.48 -8.81
N ILE A 345 -1.32 -27.35 -8.10
CA ILE A 345 0.11 -27.62 -8.28
C ILE A 345 0.24 -28.98 -8.94
N ASP A 346 0.73 -29.00 -10.17
CA ASP A 346 1.10 -30.26 -10.84
C ASP A 346 2.48 -30.70 -10.34
N LEU A 347 2.52 -31.86 -9.69
CA LEU A 347 3.74 -32.46 -9.17
C LEU A 347 4.44 -33.32 -10.23
N PRO A 348 5.77 -33.52 -10.12
CA PRO A 348 6.52 -34.40 -11.03
C PRO A 348 6.03 -35.86 -11.06
N ASP A 349 5.36 -36.32 -10.01
CA ASP A 349 4.79 -37.67 -9.90
C ASP A 349 3.42 -37.83 -10.60
N GLY A 350 2.91 -36.77 -11.24
CA GLY A 350 1.66 -36.77 -11.98
C GLY A 350 0.41 -36.48 -11.14
N ARG A 351 0.55 -36.21 -9.84
CA ARG A 351 -0.55 -35.70 -9.02
C ARG A 351 -0.74 -34.21 -9.23
N THR A 352 -2.00 -33.77 -9.22
CA THR A 352 -2.34 -32.34 -9.02
C THR A 352 -2.81 -32.18 -7.58
N VAL A 353 -2.23 -31.23 -6.85
CA VAL A 353 -2.47 -31.00 -5.42
C VAL A 353 -2.75 -29.53 -5.12
N THR A 354 -3.19 -29.24 -3.91
CA THR A 354 -3.38 -27.88 -3.40
C THR A 354 -2.57 -27.70 -2.11
N ALA A 355 -2.05 -26.51 -1.86
CA ALA A 355 -1.37 -26.16 -0.62
C ALA A 355 -1.90 -24.85 -0.05
N CYS A 356 -1.67 -24.60 1.24
CA CYS A 356 -1.90 -23.30 1.84
C CYS A 356 -0.58 -22.64 2.19
N VAL A 357 -0.43 -21.38 1.79
CA VAL A 357 0.77 -20.58 2.00
C VAL A 357 0.45 -19.33 2.81
N SER A 358 1.46 -18.76 3.47
CA SER A 358 1.33 -17.56 4.29
C SER A 358 0.66 -16.41 3.55
N ALA A 359 -0.43 -15.88 4.12
CA ALA A 359 -1.08 -14.67 3.62
C ALA A 359 -0.44 -13.39 4.18
N LEU A 360 -0.03 -13.40 5.46
CA LEU A 360 0.84 -12.35 6.03
C LEU A 360 2.23 -12.45 5.41
N GLN A 361 2.89 -11.31 5.22
CA GLN A 361 4.19 -11.19 4.56
C GLN A 361 5.30 -10.73 5.50
N GLY A 362 6.52 -11.19 5.24
CA GLY A 362 7.75 -10.68 5.83
C GLY A 362 8.45 -9.74 4.86
N ALA A 363 8.79 -8.54 5.31
CA ALA A 363 9.63 -7.62 4.57
C ALA A 363 10.35 -6.68 5.55
N ASP A 364 11.62 -6.38 5.26
CA ASP A 364 12.40 -5.41 6.03
C ASP A 364 12.59 -4.11 5.22
N GLY A 365 12.65 -2.95 5.90
CA GLY A 365 12.98 -1.66 5.27
C GLY A 365 11.92 -1.08 4.32
N PHE A 366 10.72 -1.65 4.25
CA PHE A 366 9.68 -1.28 3.28
C PHE A 366 9.03 0.11 3.48
N SER A 367 9.42 0.85 4.50
CA SER A 367 8.83 2.14 4.87
C SER A 367 9.86 3.24 5.19
N ASP A 368 11.16 3.00 4.95
CA ASP A 368 12.26 3.92 5.30
C ASP A 368 12.16 4.48 6.74
N ASP A 369 11.97 3.60 7.73
CA ASP A 369 11.75 3.90 9.16
C ASP A 369 10.44 4.67 9.48
N GLY A 370 9.50 4.77 8.54
CA GLY A 370 8.20 5.42 8.74
C GLY A 370 7.24 4.64 9.63
N PHE A 371 7.31 3.31 9.60
CA PHE A 371 6.55 2.36 10.45
C PHE A 371 7.10 0.94 10.26
N GLU A 372 6.95 0.06 11.25
CA GLU A 372 7.55 -1.29 11.17
C GLU A 372 6.58 -2.36 10.72
N VAL A 373 5.28 -2.10 10.87
CA VAL A 373 4.20 -3.04 10.55
C VAL A 373 3.16 -2.30 9.73
N ALA A 374 2.64 -2.94 8.68
CA ALA A 374 1.44 -2.49 7.97
C ALA A 374 0.37 -3.55 8.08
N LEU A 375 -0.75 -3.22 8.70
CA LEU A 375 -1.91 -4.09 8.84
C LEU A 375 -2.90 -3.76 7.74
N GLY A 376 -2.87 -4.58 6.70
CA GLY A 376 -3.81 -4.53 5.59
C GLY A 376 -5.07 -5.35 5.81
N ASP A 377 -5.74 -5.72 4.72
CA ASP A 377 -7.02 -6.43 4.72
C ASP A 377 -6.98 -7.73 5.55
N SER A 378 -5.87 -8.46 5.53
CA SER A 378 -5.71 -9.68 6.34
C SER A 378 -5.97 -9.46 7.84
N PHE A 379 -5.75 -8.24 8.35
CA PHE A 379 -6.17 -7.83 9.69
C PHE A 379 -7.50 -7.07 9.66
N LEU A 380 -7.63 -6.07 8.78
CA LEU A 380 -8.74 -5.10 8.80
C LEU A 380 -10.12 -5.73 8.52
N ARG A 381 -10.19 -6.91 7.91
CA ARG A 381 -11.44 -7.69 7.77
C ARG A 381 -11.97 -8.29 9.07
N ASN A 382 -11.19 -8.25 10.15
CA ASN A 382 -11.55 -8.80 11.45
C ASN A 382 -12.10 -7.74 12.42
N VAL A 383 -12.04 -6.47 12.03
CA VAL A 383 -12.37 -5.33 12.87
C VAL A 383 -13.23 -4.34 12.11
N TYR A 384 -14.14 -3.70 12.83
CA TYR A 384 -14.72 -2.44 12.37
C TYR A 384 -13.78 -1.31 12.79
N SER A 385 -13.30 -0.53 11.83
CA SER A 385 -12.30 0.52 12.07
C SER A 385 -12.85 1.91 11.84
N VAL A 386 -12.50 2.83 12.73
CA VAL A 386 -12.83 4.26 12.66
C VAL A 386 -11.55 5.05 12.64
N TYR A 387 -11.42 5.96 11.70
CA TYR A 387 -10.28 6.86 11.54
C TYR A 387 -10.76 8.30 11.72
N ASP A 388 -10.50 8.88 12.88
CA ASP A 388 -10.92 10.22 13.27
C ASP A 388 -9.76 11.20 13.08
N PHE A 389 -9.98 12.21 12.24
CA PHE A 389 -8.98 13.19 11.83
C PHE A 389 -8.69 14.25 12.91
N GLY A 390 -9.40 14.19 14.03
CA GLY A 390 -9.33 15.20 15.09
C GLY A 390 -9.88 16.54 14.65
N ASP A 391 -9.64 17.55 15.48
CA ASP A 391 -10.00 18.95 15.22
C ASP A 391 -9.02 19.90 15.93
N ALA A 392 -9.37 21.19 16.06
CA ALA A 392 -8.52 22.16 16.75
C ALA A 392 -8.26 21.83 18.25
N LYS A 393 -8.99 20.87 18.83
CA LYS A 393 -8.96 20.47 20.25
C LYS A 393 -8.61 19.00 20.43
N THR A 394 -8.91 18.14 19.47
CA THR A 394 -8.65 16.70 19.54
C THR A 394 -7.57 16.28 18.55
N LYS A 395 -6.74 15.32 18.96
CA LYS A 395 -5.71 14.74 18.10
C LYS A 395 -6.34 13.65 17.23
N PRO A 396 -5.79 13.35 16.05
CA PRO A 396 -6.23 12.20 15.28
C PRO A 396 -6.07 10.88 16.04
N TYR A 397 -7.02 9.96 15.85
CA TYR A 397 -6.99 8.64 16.49
C TYR A 397 -7.72 7.59 15.66
N ILE A 398 -7.47 6.33 16.00
CA ILE A 398 -8.20 5.16 15.49
C ILE A 398 -9.01 4.55 16.63
N GLN A 399 -10.22 4.06 16.33
CA GLN A 399 -10.93 3.12 17.20
C GLN A 399 -11.18 1.82 16.45
N LEU A 400 -11.07 0.70 17.16
CA LEU A 400 -11.26 -0.64 16.60
C LEU A 400 -12.32 -1.36 17.42
N LEU A 401 -13.18 -2.11 16.74
CA LEU A 401 -14.14 -3.01 17.36
C LEU A 401 -13.99 -4.41 16.77
N ASN A 402 -13.79 -5.41 17.64
CA ASN A 402 -13.75 -6.81 17.23
C ASN A 402 -15.06 -7.23 16.57
N GLN A 403 -14.98 -7.76 15.35
CA GLN A 403 -16.14 -8.35 14.66
C GLN A 403 -16.21 -9.86 14.85
N ILE A 404 -15.15 -10.47 15.39
CA ILE A 404 -15.07 -11.90 15.63
C ILE A 404 -14.54 -12.21 17.04
N THR A 405 -15.04 -13.28 17.63
CA THR A 405 -14.51 -13.85 18.89
C THR A 405 -13.62 -15.05 18.57
N PRO A 406 -12.55 -15.31 19.33
CA PRO A 406 -11.63 -16.44 19.10
C PRO A 406 -12.31 -17.80 18.88
N ASP A 407 -13.28 -18.17 19.73
CA ASP A 407 -14.00 -19.46 19.62
C ASP A 407 -14.77 -19.60 18.30
N LYS A 408 -15.42 -18.51 17.86
CA LYS A 408 -16.13 -18.49 16.57
C LYS A 408 -15.15 -18.59 15.40
N ALA A 409 -14.03 -17.86 15.46
CA ALA A 409 -13.02 -17.90 14.40
C ALA A 409 -12.47 -19.31 14.19
N VAL A 410 -12.16 -20.01 15.29
CA VAL A 410 -11.69 -21.40 15.26
C VAL A 410 -12.76 -22.35 14.71
N ALA A 411 -14.00 -22.24 15.22
CA ALA A 411 -15.09 -23.13 14.80
C ALA A 411 -15.45 -22.99 13.31
N GLN A 412 -15.27 -21.79 12.75
CA GLN A 412 -15.60 -21.51 11.35
C GLN A 412 -14.61 -22.13 10.35
N VAL A 413 -13.34 -22.34 10.72
CA VAL A 413 -12.32 -22.88 9.79
C VAL A 413 -12.77 -24.18 9.13
N ALA A 414 -13.20 -25.16 9.92
CA ALA A 414 -13.58 -26.47 9.40
C ALA A 414 -14.76 -26.40 8.43
N SER A 415 -15.74 -25.52 8.70
CA SER A 415 -16.92 -25.37 7.85
C SER A 415 -16.62 -24.58 6.57
N ILE A 416 -15.84 -23.52 6.68
CA ILE A 416 -15.58 -22.59 5.58
C ILE A 416 -14.47 -23.15 4.68
N ARG A 417 -13.24 -23.27 5.22
CA ARG A 417 -12.10 -23.81 4.46
C ARG A 417 -12.33 -25.26 4.03
N GLY A 418 -12.96 -26.08 4.87
CA GLY A 418 -13.27 -27.47 4.51
C GLY A 418 -14.19 -27.59 3.29
N LYS A 419 -15.18 -26.69 3.17
CA LYS A 419 -16.06 -26.60 1.99
C LYS A 419 -15.29 -26.18 0.75
N THR A 420 -14.40 -25.18 0.87
CA THR A 420 -13.53 -24.75 -0.24
C THR A 420 -12.63 -25.89 -0.72
N LEU A 421 -11.89 -26.51 0.19
CA LEU A 421 -10.96 -27.61 -0.13
C LEU A 421 -11.66 -28.81 -0.75
N ALA A 422 -12.92 -29.09 -0.40
CA ALA A 422 -13.70 -30.16 -1.01
C ALA A 422 -13.97 -29.93 -2.52
N THR A 423 -13.79 -28.72 -3.03
CA THR A 423 -13.91 -28.38 -4.46
C THR A 423 -12.58 -28.38 -5.21
N LEU A 424 -11.47 -28.56 -4.50
CA LEU A 424 -10.11 -28.46 -5.02
C LEU A 424 -9.41 -29.83 -5.05
N PRO A 425 -8.27 -29.93 -5.76
CA PRO A 425 -7.39 -31.09 -5.63
C PRO A 425 -7.00 -31.36 -4.18
N ILE A 426 -6.55 -32.59 -3.90
CA ILE A 426 -6.20 -33.00 -2.55
C ILE A 426 -5.10 -32.10 -1.97
N GLU A 427 -5.23 -31.76 -0.68
CA GLU A 427 -4.20 -31.03 0.04
C GLU A 427 -2.93 -31.88 0.15
N ILE A 428 -1.79 -31.30 -0.24
CA ILE A 428 -0.47 -31.85 0.04
C ILE A 428 -0.01 -31.40 1.44
N SER A 429 0.62 -32.28 2.20
CA SER A 429 1.16 -31.89 3.50
C SER A 429 2.31 -30.88 3.36
N PRO A 430 2.45 -29.90 4.28
CA PRO A 430 3.51 -28.90 4.19
C PRO A 430 4.92 -29.49 4.08
N ALA A 431 5.22 -30.54 4.85
CA ALA A 431 6.52 -31.19 4.85
C ALA A 431 6.83 -31.93 3.53
N GLU A 432 5.82 -32.56 2.93
CA GLU A 432 5.96 -33.25 1.64
C GLU A 432 6.22 -32.23 0.51
N LEU A 433 5.46 -31.13 0.48
CA LEU A 433 5.68 -30.08 -0.52
C LEU A 433 7.08 -29.46 -0.41
N LEU A 434 7.56 -29.21 0.81
CA LEU A 434 8.91 -28.69 1.04
C LEU A 434 9.99 -29.64 0.50
N GLN A 435 9.83 -30.95 0.71
CA GLN A 435 10.78 -31.94 0.18
C GLN A 435 10.85 -31.96 -1.35
N ILE A 436 9.70 -31.80 -2.02
CA ILE A 436 9.64 -31.73 -3.49
C ILE A 436 10.37 -30.48 -3.98
N ILE A 437 10.07 -29.31 -3.41
CA ILE A 437 10.71 -28.04 -3.78
C ILE A 437 12.23 -28.12 -3.59
N SER A 438 12.70 -28.63 -2.44
CA SER A 438 14.14 -28.75 -2.16
C SER A 438 14.86 -29.79 -3.03
N SER A 439 14.14 -30.75 -3.60
CA SER A 439 14.70 -31.76 -4.50
C SER A 439 14.88 -31.22 -5.92
N ASP A 440 13.96 -30.39 -6.40
CA ASP A 440 14.04 -29.75 -7.72
C ASP A 440 15.16 -28.69 -7.76
N SER A 441 15.40 -27.95 -6.67
CA SER A 441 16.52 -26.99 -6.56
C SER A 441 17.91 -27.64 -6.71
N ASN A 442 18.03 -28.95 -6.48
CA ASN A 442 19.28 -29.71 -6.65
C ASN A 442 19.43 -30.38 -8.02
N ALA A 443 18.43 -30.28 -8.90
CA ALA A 443 18.43 -30.90 -10.22
C ALA A 443 18.78 -29.91 -11.34
N LEU A 444 19.99 -29.33 -11.31
CA LEU A 444 20.58 -28.75 -12.52
C LEU A 444 21.30 -29.88 -13.29
N PRO A 445 21.08 -30.06 -14.61
CA PRO A 445 21.62 -31.21 -15.33
C PRO A 445 23.13 -31.02 -15.56
N THR A 446 23.94 -31.80 -14.86
CA THR A 446 25.28 -32.14 -15.36
C THR A 446 25.06 -32.96 -16.63
N SER A 447 25.35 -32.34 -17.77
CA SER A 447 25.37 -33.00 -19.07
C SER A 447 26.11 -34.33 -18.98
N THR A 448 25.39 -35.43 -19.17
CA THR A 448 25.96 -36.75 -19.39
C THR A 448 26.67 -36.75 -20.73
N ASP A 449 27.96 -36.42 -20.72
CA ASP A 449 28.86 -36.80 -21.81
C ASP A 449 29.32 -38.23 -21.56
N THR A 450 28.81 -39.12 -22.40
CA THR A 450 29.16 -40.53 -22.46
C THR A 450 30.64 -40.66 -22.85
N PRO A 451 31.52 -41.30 -22.06
CA PRO A 451 32.88 -41.54 -22.53
C PRO A 451 32.92 -42.79 -23.41
N ILE A 452 33.19 -42.58 -24.69
CA ILE A 452 33.71 -43.60 -25.60
C ILE A 452 35.12 -43.99 -25.13
N GLU A 453 35.32 -45.29 -24.95
CA GLU A 453 36.60 -45.93 -24.66
C GLU A 453 37.61 -45.66 -25.79
N PRO A 454 38.88 -45.38 -25.45
CA PRO A 454 39.92 -46.21 -26.04
C PRO A 454 41.04 -46.60 -25.07
N THR A 455 41.37 -47.88 -25.17
CA THR A 455 42.61 -48.59 -24.84
C THR A 455 43.88 -47.76 -24.63
N GLY A 456 44.60 -48.02 -23.52
CA GLY A 456 46.00 -47.62 -23.37
C GLY A 456 46.60 -47.93 -21.99
N LYS A 457 47.51 -48.90 -21.94
CA LYS A 457 48.25 -49.36 -20.74
C LYS A 457 49.19 -48.28 -20.16
N SER A 458 49.33 -48.21 -18.83
CA SER A 458 50.60 -48.43 -18.08
C SER A 458 50.63 -47.76 -16.69
N SER A 459 50.92 -48.60 -15.68
CA SER A 459 51.79 -48.40 -14.50
C SER A 459 51.49 -47.36 -13.40
N ALA A 460 51.10 -47.91 -12.23
CA ALA A 460 51.76 -47.81 -10.92
C ALA A 460 52.33 -46.46 -10.43
N ASN A 461 51.86 -45.96 -9.28
CA ASN A 461 52.43 -46.24 -7.94
C ASN A 461 51.73 -45.42 -6.84
N ASN A 462 51.47 -46.06 -5.69
CA ASN A 462 51.75 -45.64 -4.29
C ASN A 462 51.93 -44.13 -4.03
N LYS A 463 51.37 -43.49 -2.99
CA LYS A 463 51.40 -43.89 -1.57
C LYS A 463 50.63 -42.84 -0.73
N SER A 464 49.96 -43.32 0.31
CA SER A 464 49.52 -42.55 1.49
C SER A 464 50.73 -42.00 2.28
N LYS A 465 50.59 -40.80 2.89
CA LYS A 465 50.99 -40.60 4.31
C LYS A 465 50.50 -39.28 4.91
N THR A 466 50.21 -39.44 6.20
CA THR A 466 49.51 -38.60 7.17
C THR A 466 50.46 -37.69 7.99
N SER A 467 49.86 -36.63 8.56
CA SER A 467 50.03 -36.13 9.94
C SER A 467 51.01 -35.00 10.29
N THR A 468 50.45 -34.03 11.07
CA THR A 468 50.98 -33.23 12.21
C THR A 468 52.07 -32.20 11.92
N SER A 469 52.20 -31.05 12.58
CA SER A 469 51.41 -30.13 13.43
C SER A 469 52.38 -28.98 13.76
N GLU A 470 51.96 -27.72 13.82
CA GLU A 470 52.35 -26.74 14.86
C GLU A 470 52.03 -25.29 14.46
N LEU A 471 51.98 -24.48 15.50
CA LEU A 471 51.30 -23.22 15.74
C LEU A 471 52.18 -22.01 15.38
N SER A 472 51.61 -20.98 14.73
CA SER A 472 52.05 -19.58 14.92
C SER A 472 51.01 -18.56 14.44
N THR A 473 50.79 -17.59 15.33
CA THR A 473 50.13 -16.27 15.27
C THR A 473 50.06 -15.53 13.93
N ASP A 474 48.87 -15.03 13.58
CA ASP A 474 48.51 -13.60 13.33
C ASP A 474 47.41 -13.43 12.25
N GLY A 475 46.48 -12.49 12.51
CA GLY A 475 45.82 -11.68 11.48
C GLY A 475 44.48 -12.15 10.91
N ASN A 476 43.52 -11.22 10.87
CA ASN A 476 42.22 -11.28 10.19
C ASN A 476 42.23 -11.99 8.83
N GLY A 477 41.26 -12.87 8.59
CA GLY A 477 41.00 -13.40 7.24
C GLY A 477 39.75 -14.26 7.17
N LEU A 478 38.73 -13.77 6.46
CA LEU A 478 37.55 -14.49 6.01
C LEU A 478 38.01 -15.62 5.06
N ASN A 479 37.92 -16.89 5.47
CA ASN A 479 38.28 -18.03 4.64
C ASN A 479 37.14 -18.36 3.66
N LEU A 480 37.22 -17.81 2.44
CA LEU A 480 36.48 -18.28 1.28
C LEU A 480 37.34 -19.33 0.55
N ASN A 481 36.87 -20.57 0.51
CA ASN A 481 37.50 -21.63 -0.26
C ASN A 481 37.09 -21.45 -1.74
N VAL A 482 37.92 -20.77 -2.52
CA VAL A 482 37.70 -20.53 -3.96
C VAL A 482 38.62 -21.44 -4.77
N ASP A 483 38.03 -22.22 -5.67
CA ASP A 483 38.74 -23.16 -6.54
C ASP A 483 39.71 -22.42 -7.48
N THR A 484 41.00 -22.75 -7.37
CA THR A 484 42.13 -22.03 -7.99
C THR A 484 42.25 -22.16 -9.52
N GLU A 485 41.38 -22.93 -10.17
CA GLU A 485 41.39 -23.11 -11.64
C GLU A 485 40.56 -22.03 -12.38
N ASP A 486 39.40 -21.64 -11.85
CA ASP A 486 38.52 -20.65 -12.48
C ASP A 486 39.08 -19.22 -12.41
N LEU A 487 39.80 -18.91 -11.33
CA LEU A 487 40.42 -17.60 -11.12
C LEU A 487 41.51 -17.30 -12.18
N LYS A 488 42.21 -18.34 -12.66
CA LYS A 488 43.22 -18.19 -13.72
C LYS A 488 42.60 -18.04 -15.10
N LYS A 489 41.44 -18.66 -15.33
CA LYS A 489 40.79 -18.68 -16.65
C LYS A 489 40.01 -17.39 -16.94
N TYR A 490 39.39 -16.80 -15.93
CA TYR A 490 38.52 -15.63 -16.11
C TYR A 490 38.98 -14.37 -15.37
N GLY A 491 39.95 -14.46 -14.45
CA GLY A 491 40.42 -13.32 -13.66
C GLY A 491 41.00 -12.19 -14.49
N LEU A 492 41.80 -12.51 -15.52
CA LEU A 492 42.36 -11.49 -16.43
C LEU A 492 41.28 -10.84 -17.32
N ILE A 493 40.24 -11.59 -17.69
CA ILE A 493 39.12 -11.08 -18.49
C ILE A 493 38.25 -10.13 -17.63
N ALA A 494 37.96 -10.50 -16.40
CA ALA A 494 37.21 -9.68 -15.45
C ALA A 494 37.93 -8.37 -15.13
N ILE A 495 39.25 -8.43 -14.87
CA ILE A 495 40.07 -7.22 -14.65
C ILE A 495 40.13 -6.35 -15.92
N GLY A 496 40.23 -6.97 -17.10
CA GLY A 496 40.20 -6.26 -18.38
C GLY A 496 38.89 -5.50 -18.60
N LEU A 497 37.75 -6.13 -18.35
CA LEU A 497 36.43 -5.51 -18.44
C LEU A 497 36.25 -4.38 -17.42
N LEU A 498 36.75 -4.56 -16.20
CA LEU A 498 36.67 -3.54 -15.15
C LEU A 498 37.48 -2.30 -15.51
N CYS A 499 38.68 -2.48 -16.07
CA CYS A 499 39.52 -1.39 -16.57
C CYS A 499 38.87 -0.64 -17.74
N VAL A 500 38.21 -1.34 -18.67
CA VAL A 500 37.49 -0.71 -19.78
C VAL A 500 36.31 0.13 -19.28
N ASN A 501 35.50 -0.42 -18.35
CA ASN A 501 34.37 0.30 -17.78
C ASN A 501 34.80 1.52 -16.94
N ALA A 502 35.90 1.40 -16.19
CA ALA A 502 36.47 2.54 -15.47
C ALA A 502 36.94 3.64 -16.45
N LEU A 503 37.54 3.27 -17.58
CA LEU A 503 38.01 4.22 -18.59
C LEU A 503 36.84 4.91 -19.30
N ILE A 504 35.76 4.19 -19.59
CA ILE A 504 34.50 4.77 -20.10
C ILE A 504 33.91 5.76 -19.08
N GLY A 505 33.88 5.40 -17.79
CA GLY A 505 33.41 6.27 -16.71
C GLY A 505 34.20 7.58 -16.63
N VAL A 506 35.54 7.52 -16.71
CA VAL A 506 36.39 8.71 -16.72
C VAL A 506 36.13 9.58 -17.95
N VAL A 507 35.96 8.99 -19.13
CA VAL A 507 35.63 9.74 -20.36
C VAL A 507 34.29 10.46 -20.23
N LEU A 508 33.26 9.80 -19.68
CA LEU A 508 31.95 10.42 -19.45
C LEU A 508 32.01 11.57 -18.45
N ILE A 509 32.81 11.44 -17.38
CA ILE A 509 33.04 12.52 -16.41
C ILE A 509 33.74 13.72 -17.09
N VAL A 510 34.74 13.47 -17.94
CA VAL A 510 35.41 14.54 -18.70
C VAL A 510 34.43 15.25 -19.64
N PHE A 511 33.58 14.52 -20.36
CA PHE A 511 32.54 15.13 -21.20
C PHE A 511 31.52 15.94 -20.38
N ALA A 512 31.12 15.46 -19.21
CA ALA A 512 30.22 16.19 -18.31
C ALA A 512 30.85 17.51 -17.82
N VAL A 513 32.11 17.46 -17.39
CA VAL A 513 32.86 18.66 -16.95
C VAL A 513 33.05 19.66 -18.09
N LEU A 514 33.41 19.20 -19.30
CA LEU A 514 33.56 20.07 -20.47
C LEU A 514 32.23 20.74 -20.84
N ASN A 515 31.09 20.05 -20.73
CA ASN A 515 29.77 20.65 -20.96
C ASN A 515 29.36 21.65 -19.88
N CYS A 516 29.73 21.40 -18.61
CA CYS A 516 29.51 22.36 -17.52
C CYS A 516 30.37 23.62 -17.69
N VAL A 517 31.63 23.49 -18.09
CA VAL A 517 32.54 24.63 -18.34
C VAL A 517 32.09 25.45 -19.56
N ARG A 518 31.56 24.79 -20.60
CA ARG A 518 31.05 25.47 -21.81
C ARG A 518 29.76 26.26 -21.56
N LYS A 519 28.93 25.85 -20.59
CA LYS A 519 27.76 26.62 -20.12
C LYS A 519 28.11 27.72 -19.10
N GLY A 520 29.27 27.63 -18.44
CA GLY A 520 29.74 28.63 -17.48
C GLY A 520 30.41 29.87 -18.09
N ALA A 521 30.76 29.85 -19.39
CA ALA A 521 31.51 30.92 -20.05
C ALA A 521 30.66 32.08 -20.61
N THR A 522 29.32 32.03 -20.54
CA THR A 522 28.43 33.09 -21.09
C THR A 522 27.75 33.98 -20.04
N ARG A 523 28.22 33.98 -18.77
CA ARG A 523 27.76 34.98 -17.79
C ARG A 523 28.87 35.49 -16.87
N LYS A 524 29.43 36.65 -17.23
CA LYS A 524 30.03 37.74 -16.40
C LYS A 524 30.83 38.63 -17.36
N SER A 525 30.73 39.96 -17.47
CA SER A 525 30.37 41.07 -16.57
C SER A 525 30.01 42.30 -17.47
N GLY A 526 29.40 43.41 -17.06
CA GLY A 526 29.38 44.10 -15.77
C GLY A 526 28.49 45.37 -15.79
N PRO A 527 28.67 46.31 -14.84
CA PRO A 527 27.66 47.30 -14.41
C PRO A 527 27.87 48.72 -14.96
N ILE A 528 26.83 49.57 -14.95
CA ILE A 528 26.80 50.99 -14.46
C ILE A 528 25.43 51.66 -14.76
N MET A 529 25.01 52.48 -13.79
CA MET A 529 23.84 53.36 -13.59
C MET A 529 23.16 54.05 -14.79
N ALA A 530 21.83 54.22 -14.71
CA ALA A 530 21.14 55.53 -14.68
C ALA A 530 19.60 55.39 -14.57
N SER A 531 19.00 56.39 -13.91
CA SER A 531 17.59 56.61 -13.55
C SER A 531 16.59 56.88 -14.69
N SER A 532 15.30 56.58 -14.49
CA SER A 532 14.17 57.54 -14.61
C SER A 532 12.86 56.85 -14.17
N GLN A 533 12.26 57.27 -13.07
CA GLN A 533 11.07 58.15 -13.01
C GLN A 533 9.76 57.54 -13.55
N TYR A 534 8.82 57.43 -12.62
CA TYR A 534 7.40 57.24 -12.77
C TYR A 534 6.76 58.37 -13.62
N ALA A 535 5.89 58.03 -14.56
CA ALA A 535 5.01 58.97 -15.25
C ALA A 535 3.60 58.35 -15.41
N PRO A 536 2.53 59.04 -14.97
CA PRO A 536 1.16 58.55 -15.05
C PRO A 536 0.55 58.82 -16.44
N VAL A 537 -0.34 57.94 -16.88
CA VAL A 537 -1.10 58.07 -18.12
C VAL A 537 -2.17 59.16 -17.98
N LYS A 538 -2.14 60.15 -18.88
CA LYS A 538 -3.24 61.11 -19.08
C LYS A 538 -3.91 60.88 -20.44
N LEU A 539 -5.24 60.98 -20.40
CA LEU A 539 -6.19 61.02 -21.51
C LEU A 539 -5.88 62.12 -22.52
N GLN A 540 -6.27 61.88 -23.78
CA GLN A 540 -6.45 62.93 -24.76
C GLN A 540 -7.70 62.65 -25.62
N ASP A 541 -8.65 63.58 -25.52
CA ASP A 541 -9.85 63.71 -26.36
C ASP A 541 -9.57 64.59 -27.59
N ASP A 542 -10.47 64.43 -28.59
CA ASP A 542 -10.97 65.43 -29.58
C ASP A 542 -10.09 65.76 -30.82
N TYR A 543 -10.52 65.85 -32.10
CA TYR A 543 -11.78 65.98 -32.90
C TYR A 543 -11.49 65.39 -34.34
N GLY A 544 -12.40 65.01 -35.27
CA GLY A 544 -13.87 65.08 -35.39
C GLY A 544 -14.37 64.72 -36.84
N HIS A 545 -15.71 64.66 -36.98
CA HIS A 545 -16.60 64.64 -38.19
C HIS A 545 -16.73 63.32 -39.00
N ALA A 546 -17.91 62.82 -39.44
CA ALA A 546 -19.36 63.09 -39.33
C ALA A 546 -20.13 61.88 -40.02
N PRO A 547 -21.45 61.89 -40.33
CA PRO A 547 -22.56 61.38 -39.50
C PRO A 547 -23.51 60.33 -40.15
N SER A 548 -24.35 59.65 -39.35
CA SER A 548 -25.70 59.14 -39.72
C SER A 548 -26.50 58.80 -38.44
N SER A 549 -27.56 59.54 -38.07
CA SER A 549 -29.01 59.33 -38.35
C SER A 549 -29.49 57.90 -37.98
N TYR A 550 -30.39 57.63 -37.03
CA TYR A 550 -31.74 58.18 -36.80
C TYR A 550 -32.31 57.77 -35.41
N ALA A 551 -33.20 58.62 -34.90
CA ALA A 551 -34.43 58.35 -34.15
C ALA A 551 -34.39 57.71 -32.74
N THR A 552 -34.63 58.55 -31.74
CA THR A 552 -35.53 58.23 -30.61
C THR A 552 -36.44 59.43 -30.33
N GLU A 553 -37.73 59.16 -30.16
CA GLU A 553 -38.73 60.04 -29.56
C GLU A 553 -39.38 59.32 -28.35
N PRO A 554 -40.05 60.03 -27.42
CA PRO A 554 -39.69 59.90 -26.00
C PRO A 554 -40.89 59.80 -25.02
N LYS A 555 -40.54 59.77 -23.72
CA LYS A 555 -41.30 60.23 -22.52
C LYS A 555 -42.55 59.47 -22.04
N HIS A 556 -42.52 59.05 -20.76
CA HIS A 556 -43.26 59.63 -19.60
C HIS A 556 -43.17 58.65 -18.40
N TYR A 557 -42.65 59.04 -17.22
CA TYR A 557 -43.27 59.72 -16.05
C TYR A 557 -44.24 58.87 -15.19
N GLY A 558 -43.90 58.76 -13.89
CA GLY A 558 -44.75 58.31 -12.75
C GLY A 558 -44.77 56.79 -12.55
N GLN A 559 -44.57 56.20 -11.38
CA GLN A 559 -44.63 56.63 -9.97
C GLN A 559 -43.48 55.98 -9.18
#